data_AF-T0M2G1-F1
#
_entry.id   AF-T0M2G1-F1
#
_cell.length_a   1.000
_cell.length_b   1.000
_cell.length_c   1.000
_cell.angle_alpha   90.00
_cell.angle_beta   90.00
_cell.angle_gamma   90.00
#
_symmetry.space_group_name_H-M   'P 1'
#
loop_
_entity.id
_entity.type
_entity.pdbx_description
1 polymer ?
#
loop_
_entity_poly.entity_id
_entity_poly.type
_entity_poly.pdbx_seq_one_letter_code
_entity_poly.pdbx_strand_id
1 'polypeptide(L)'
;MGNVILSGVDVIQVTSIECIYLNIKHSHESSGISNGIIIKSEKSYCFVDTGESIASRQIEVLMDQCRNLDESSNTTHMEYWVKVPEDRLDGFNYSMIKGKKSHFISCINGEVLPTDFRRTRNGFWSDGKGHISEFRVFMDCISAADLLRKYVRGLGYIYREYESMERLDYVLADRGLLSIWYRADGLHSIEVKLKVDHRNAWPAVDEDRDMHISGNEKQFSVISTSGTTFFSVKSDGSVSCNLTDGYLIIVVKNFTLLHLTISSDDVPEGGNDLDQTVSYHLGIKDSLMIETGNKKLDKVFLWTKHDLLEFYTETGVGSGWFAGFPVFSWFFGRDGLWMGLAANMCGLGEITRKHMQTLLNHSRNGQIPHEIALNSGNQEYEVSRTSTDTRFMSIDSNLLWILCNRSLNHWGYGPFPDSVEDKVLGFSMSCDKDGDMLIENDFKKSLIGWPETWASQRDGKCVDINALWIAVLESLGSRLNGGYFQTAIDRYLEEFFEGPEFTDSIDSTSAHAVKSAMAAGACNVP
;
A
#
# COMPACT_ATOMS: atom_id res chain seq x y z
N MET A 1 39.05 -2.85 -27.23
CA MET A 1 39.15 -2.84 -28.70
C MET A 1 39.24 -4.30 -29.16
N GLY A 2 38.12 -4.90 -29.54
CA GLY A 2 38.05 -6.31 -29.95
C GLY A 2 37.55 -6.40 -31.39
N ASN A 3 38.19 -7.24 -32.20
CA ASN A 3 37.80 -7.47 -33.59
C ASN A 3 36.61 -8.45 -33.63
N VAL A 4 35.47 -7.99 -34.15
CA VAL A 4 34.39 -8.87 -34.58
C VAL A 4 34.64 -9.21 -36.04
N ILE A 5 34.89 -10.49 -36.33
CA ILE A 5 35.06 -10.98 -37.71
C ILE A 5 33.68 -11.36 -38.23
N LEU A 6 33.14 -10.55 -39.14
CA LEU A 6 32.01 -10.91 -39.97
C LEU A 6 32.53 -11.47 -41.29
N SER A 7 32.05 -12.64 -41.69
CA SER A 7 32.42 -13.27 -42.96
C SER A 7 31.88 -12.44 -44.13
N GLY A 8 32.80 -11.81 -44.87
CA GLY A 8 32.53 -11.16 -46.15
C GLY A 8 32.14 -9.69 -46.04
N VAL A 9 33.03 -8.83 -46.57
CA VAL A 9 32.91 -7.38 -46.80
C VAL A 9 33.38 -6.48 -45.65
N ASP A 10 34.52 -5.82 -45.91
CA ASP A 10 35.19 -4.65 -45.32
C ASP A 10 35.24 -4.44 -43.79
N VAL A 11 36.48 -4.34 -43.29
CA VAL A 11 36.82 -3.91 -41.93
C VAL A 11 36.45 -2.43 -41.76
N ILE A 12 35.38 -2.14 -41.02
CA ILE A 12 34.98 -0.77 -40.67
C ILE A 12 35.70 -0.36 -39.38
N GLN A 13 36.48 0.73 -39.47
CA GLN A 13 37.13 1.33 -38.30
C GLN A 13 36.11 2.19 -37.54
N VAL A 14 35.72 1.74 -36.33
CA VAL A 14 34.74 2.43 -35.47
C VAL A 14 35.43 3.58 -34.74
N THR A 15 35.00 4.82 -34.99
CA THR A 15 35.60 6.03 -34.41
C THR A 15 34.93 6.51 -33.12
N SER A 16 33.66 6.17 -32.87
CA SER A 16 32.93 6.44 -31.62
C SER A 16 31.66 5.60 -31.50
N ILE A 17 31.31 5.16 -30.29
CA ILE A 17 30.00 4.53 -29.99
C ILE A 17 29.16 5.59 -29.27
N GLU A 18 28.12 6.10 -29.93
CA GLU A 18 27.09 6.94 -29.30
C GLU A 18 25.83 6.07 -29.09
N CYS A 19 25.46 5.81 -27.83
CA CYS A 19 24.20 5.13 -27.52
C CYS A 19 23.04 6.12 -27.65
N ILE A 20 22.29 6.05 -28.76
CA ILE A 20 21.05 6.79 -28.96
C ILE A 20 19.89 5.78 -28.93
N TYR A 21 18.98 5.92 -27.97
CA TYR A 21 17.79 5.09 -27.83
C TYR A 21 16.64 5.70 -28.65
N LEU A 22 16.18 4.99 -29.68
CA LEU A 22 15.02 5.42 -30.48
C LEU A 22 13.89 4.39 -30.33
N ASN A 23 12.70 4.91 -30.02
CA ASN A 23 11.47 4.13 -29.97
C ASN A 23 10.84 4.17 -31.37
N ILE A 24 11.20 3.22 -32.24
CA ILE A 24 10.71 3.21 -33.64
C ILE A 24 9.44 2.36 -33.71
N LYS A 25 8.30 3.03 -33.89
CA LYS A 25 7.02 2.38 -34.15
C LYS A 25 6.90 2.13 -35.66
N HIS A 26 7.02 0.87 -36.09
CA HIS A 26 6.83 0.52 -37.51
C HIS A 26 5.35 0.66 -37.90
N SER A 27 5.07 1.53 -38.87
CA SER A 27 3.77 1.58 -39.54
C SER A 27 3.73 0.50 -40.63
N HIS A 28 3.17 -0.66 -40.29
CA HIS A 28 2.39 -1.59 -41.14
C HIS A 28 2.53 -3.03 -40.62
N GLU A 29 1.40 -3.61 -40.19
CA GLU A 29 1.05 -5.03 -40.06
C GLU A 29 2.19 -6.03 -39.73
N SER A 30 2.74 -5.91 -38.53
CA SER A 30 3.15 -6.99 -37.61
C SER A 30 3.91 -6.33 -36.47
N SER A 31 3.26 -6.18 -35.32
CA SER A 31 3.78 -5.46 -34.16
C SER A 31 4.87 -6.26 -33.45
N GLY A 32 6.11 -6.12 -33.92
CA GLY A 32 7.32 -6.42 -33.16
C GLY A 32 8.13 -5.13 -33.00
N ILE A 33 8.45 -4.76 -31.76
CA ILE A 33 9.51 -3.78 -31.49
C ILE A 33 10.82 -4.55 -31.63
N SER A 34 11.62 -4.27 -32.66
CA SER A 34 12.99 -4.78 -32.75
C SER A 34 13.94 -3.80 -32.05
N ASN A 35 14.84 -4.35 -31.22
CA ASN A 35 15.77 -3.57 -30.41
C ASN A 35 17.11 -3.54 -31.10
N GLY A 36 17.77 -2.39 -31.26
CA GLY A 36 19.12 -2.42 -31.79
C GLY A 36 20.00 -1.20 -31.53
N ILE A 37 21.31 -1.46 -31.56
CA ILE A 37 22.35 -0.46 -31.38
C ILE A 37 22.65 0.14 -32.76
N ILE A 38 22.56 1.46 -32.88
CA ILE A 38 23.02 2.15 -34.10
C ILE A 38 24.53 2.43 -33.95
N ILE A 39 25.33 1.69 -34.70
CA ILE A 39 26.76 1.99 -34.84
C ILE A 39 26.91 2.98 -35.98
N LYS A 40 27.39 4.18 -35.65
CA LYS A 40 27.67 5.24 -36.62
C LYS A 40 29.10 5.10 -37.15
N SER A 41 29.23 4.93 -38.46
CA SER A 41 30.50 5.14 -39.17
C SER A 41 30.43 6.43 -39.99
N GLU A 42 31.56 6.92 -40.51
CA GLU A 42 31.61 8.12 -41.35
C GLU A 42 30.70 8.06 -42.60
N LYS A 43 30.20 6.87 -42.99
CA LYS A 43 29.44 6.68 -44.24
C LYS A 43 28.15 5.84 -44.09
N SER A 44 27.84 5.31 -42.91
CA SER A 44 26.67 4.43 -42.72
C SER A 44 26.22 4.31 -41.27
N TYR A 45 24.94 3.96 -41.10
CA TYR A 45 24.35 3.52 -39.84
C TYR A 45 24.11 2.01 -39.92
N CYS A 46 24.62 1.25 -38.95
CA CYS A 46 24.32 -0.18 -38.82
C CYS A 46 23.43 -0.36 -37.58
N PHE A 47 22.24 -0.94 -37.75
CA PHE A 47 21.37 -1.35 -36.67
C PHE A 47 21.71 -2.79 -36.28
N VAL A 48 22.16 -3.00 -35.05
CA VAL A 48 22.48 -4.33 -34.52
C VAL A 48 21.35 -4.77 -33.62
N ASP A 49 20.54 -5.74 -34.06
CA ASP A 49 19.47 -6.29 -33.22
C ASP A 49 20.07 -7.03 -32.02
N THR A 50 19.75 -6.58 -30.80
CA THR A 50 20.32 -7.19 -29.58
C THR A 50 19.54 -8.39 -29.07
N GLY A 51 18.32 -8.65 -29.57
CA GLY A 51 17.47 -9.77 -29.14
C GLY A 51 16.97 -9.74 -27.69
N GLU A 52 17.62 -9.00 -26.79
CA GLU A 52 17.21 -8.79 -25.40
C GLU A 52 16.17 -7.67 -25.29
N SER A 53 15.12 -7.90 -24.49
CA SER A 53 14.12 -6.87 -24.21
C SER A 53 14.70 -5.79 -23.28
N ILE A 54 14.46 -4.50 -23.58
CA ILE A 54 14.88 -3.32 -22.76
C ILE A 54 14.57 -3.53 -21.27
N ALA A 55 13.42 -4.14 -21.02
CA ALA A 55 12.93 -4.61 -19.73
C ALA A 55 13.94 -5.44 -18.92
N SER A 56 14.54 -6.49 -19.51
CA SER A 56 15.47 -7.38 -18.81
C SER A 56 16.72 -6.64 -18.38
N ARG A 57 17.22 -5.74 -19.24
CA ARG A 57 18.42 -4.95 -18.95
C ARG A 57 18.22 -3.97 -17.80
N GLN A 58 17.03 -3.38 -17.67
CA GLN A 58 16.72 -2.46 -16.56
C GLN A 58 16.66 -3.20 -15.21
N ILE A 59 16.08 -4.41 -15.21
CA ILE A 59 16.06 -5.29 -14.06
C ILE A 59 17.49 -5.63 -13.62
N GLU A 60 18.35 -6.04 -14.57
CA GLU A 60 19.75 -6.34 -14.27
C GLU A 60 20.50 -5.16 -13.67
N VAL A 61 20.35 -3.97 -14.26
CA VAL A 61 20.98 -2.74 -13.74
C VAL A 61 20.51 -2.46 -12.31
N LEU A 62 19.22 -2.59 -12.02
CA LEU A 62 18.68 -2.37 -10.68
C LEU A 62 19.18 -3.43 -9.68
N MET A 63 19.18 -4.70 -10.07
CA MET A 63 19.70 -5.79 -9.22
C MET A 63 21.19 -5.61 -8.95
N ASP A 64 21.99 -5.19 -9.94
CA ASP A 64 23.40 -4.89 -9.77
C ASP A 64 23.65 -3.69 -8.84
N GLN A 65 22.80 -2.66 -8.91
CA GLN A 65 22.84 -1.56 -7.95
C GLN A 65 22.57 -2.07 -6.53
N CYS A 66 21.50 -2.84 -6.33
CA CYS A 66 21.14 -3.38 -5.01
C CYS A 66 22.20 -4.34 -4.46
N ARG A 67 22.85 -5.13 -5.32
CA ARG A 67 23.94 -6.03 -4.93
C ARG A 67 25.09 -5.27 -4.27
N ASN A 68 25.41 -4.07 -4.76
CA ASN A 68 26.50 -3.26 -4.24
C ASN A 68 26.14 -2.46 -2.98
N LEU A 69 24.90 -2.54 -2.49
CA LEU A 69 24.48 -1.91 -1.24
C LEU A 69 24.77 -2.81 -0.03
N ASP A 70 25.02 -2.16 1.11
CA ASP A 70 25.27 -2.75 2.43
C ASP A 70 24.55 -1.95 3.54
N GLU A 71 24.67 -2.37 4.80
CA GLU A 71 23.98 -1.66 5.90
C GLU A 71 24.51 -0.24 6.12
N SER A 72 25.75 0.06 5.74
CA SER A 72 26.30 1.42 5.82
C SER A 72 25.60 2.38 4.86
N SER A 73 25.11 1.83 3.74
CA SER A 73 24.33 2.51 2.72
C SER A 73 23.04 3.12 3.29
N ASN A 74 22.56 2.64 4.45
CA ASN A 74 21.40 3.23 5.12
C ASN A 74 21.60 4.69 5.52
N THR A 75 22.85 5.15 5.64
CA THR A 75 23.20 6.51 6.04
C THR A 75 23.55 7.42 4.87
N THR A 76 23.92 6.85 3.73
CA THR A 76 24.38 7.58 2.53
C THR A 76 23.35 7.61 1.42
N HIS A 77 22.43 6.64 1.38
CA HIS A 77 21.35 6.54 0.39
C HIS A 77 19.99 6.64 1.09
N MET A 78 19.21 7.65 0.71
CA MET A 78 17.91 7.92 1.32
C MET A 78 16.83 6.97 0.78
N GLU A 79 17.00 6.47 -0.44
CA GLU A 79 16.02 5.73 -1.22
C GLU A 79 15.97 4.23 -0.92
N TYR A 80 16.87 3.73 -0.07
CA TYR A 80 17.02 2.30 0.20
C TYR A 80 17.05 2.01 1.69
N TRP A 81 16.29 1.03 2.16
CA TRP A 81 16.59 0.36 3.43
C TRP A 81 17.29 -0.96 3.15
N VAL A 82 18.49 -1.14 3.70
CA VAL A 82 19.27 -2.38 3.58
C VAL A 82 19.28 -3.07 4.93
N LYS A 83 18.99 -4.37 4.94
CA LYS A 83 19.08 -5.23 6.12
C LYS A 83 19.85 -6.50 5.77
N VAL A 84 20.88 -6.78 6.54
CA VAL A 84 21.54 -8.08 6.56
C VAL A 84 20.99 -8.84 7.77
N PRO A 85 20.27 -9.96 7.59
CA PRO A 85 19.75 -10.75 8.70
C PRO A 85 20.89 -11.25 9.59
N GLU A 86 20.77 -11.06 10.91
CA GLU A 86 21.74 -11.60 11.87
C GLU A 86 21.42 -13.06 12.22
N ASP A 87 20.14 -13.41 12.17
CA ASP A 87 19.63 -14.76 12.35
C ASP A 87 18.56 -15.11 11.30
N ARG A 88 18.09 -16.36 11.31
CA ARG A 88 17.03 -16.81 10.38
C ARG A 88 15.65 -16.22 10.71
N LEU A 89 15.39 -15.86 11.96
CA LEU A 89 14.11 -15.32 12.41
C LEU A 89 13.88 -13.90 11.92
N ASP A 90 14.95 -13.11 11.74
CA ASP A 90 14.93 -11.79 11.11
C ASP A 90 14.21 -11.80 9.74
N GLY A 91 14.35 -12.91 9.00
CA GLY A 91 13.73 -13.11 7.70
C GLY A 91 12.21 -13.21 7.73
N PHE A 92 11.59 -13.44 8.90
CA PHE A 92 10.14 -13.64 9.05
C PHE A 92 9.36 -12.37 9.44
N ASN A 93 10.03 -11.21 9.53
CA ASN A 93 9.35 -9.92 9.65
C ASN A 93 8.58 -9.58 8.37
N TYR A 94 7.48 -8.84 8.49
CA TYR A 94 6.67 -8.43 7.35
C TYR A 94 7.40 -7.43 6.45
N SER A 95 7.12 -7.54 5.16
CA SER A 95 7.55 -6.66 4.08
C SER A 95 6.40 -6.51 3.10
N MET A 96 6.28 -5.33 2.50
CA MET A 96 5.21 -5.03 1.55
C MET A 96 5.79 -4.34 0.32
N ILE A 97 5.21 -4.65 -0.84
CA ILE A 97 5.27 -3.83 -2.06
C ILE A 97 3.85 -3.62 -2.55
N LYS A 98 3.56 -2.44 -3.07
CA LYS A 98 2.19 -2.07 -3.36
C LYS A 98 2.10 -1.06 -4.50
N GLY A 99 1.12 -1.27 -5.38
CA GLY A 99 0.63 -0.27 -6.31
C GLY A 99 -0.67 0.36 -5.79
N LYS A 100 -1.34 1.15 -6.63
CA LYS A 100 -2.63 1.75 -6.29
C LYS A 100 -3.73 0.71 -6.18
N LYS A 101 -3.72 -0.34 -7.01
CA LYS A 101 -4.84 -1.31 -7.10
C LYS A 101 -4.57 -2.66 -6.45
N SER A 102 -3.32 -2.95 -6.13
CA SER A 102 -2.91 -4.26 -5.62
C SER A 102 -1.70 -4.16 -4.72
N HIS A 103 -1.49 -5.19 -3.92
CA HIS A 103 -0.38 -5.28 -2.99
C HIS A 103 0.11 -6.70 -2.85
N PHE A 104 1.38 -6.84 -2.49
CA PHE A 104 1.99 -8.10 -2.12
C PHE A 104 2.69 -7.97 -0.76
N ILE A 105 2.17 -8.67 0.23
CA ILE A 105 2.73 -8.72 1.58
C ILE A 105 3.36 -10.09 1.79
N SER A 106 4.67 -10.08 2.08
CA SER A 106 5.48 -11.27 2.32
C SER A 106 6.36 -11.04 3.55
N CYS A 107 7.07 -12.07 3.97
CA CYS A 107 8.18 -11.92 4.89
C CYS A 107 9.40 -11.32 4.17
N ILE A 108 10.35 -10.77 4.93
CA ILE A 108 11.63 -10.24 4.41
C ILE A 108 12.35 -11.29 3.56
N ASN A 109 12.26 -12.57 3.90
CA ASN A 109 12.80 -13.68 3.12
C ASN A 109 12.07 -13.99 1.79
N GLY A 110 10.92 -13.35 1.55
CA GLY A 110 10.12 -13.50 0.33
C GLY A 110 9.08 -14.60 0.36
N GLU A 111 8.95 -15.32 1.48
CA GLU A 111 7.85 -16.27 1.69
C GLU A 111 6.56 -15.56 2.14
N VAL A 112 5.41 -16.16 1.88
CA VAL A 112 4.13 -15.78 2.44
C VAL A 112 3.64 -16.94 3.28
N LEU A 113 3.51 -16.70 4.58
CA LEU A 113 3.02 -17.68 5.52
C LEU A 113 1.49 -17.65 5.60
N PRO A 114 0.83 -18.82 5.77
CA PRO A 114 -0.60 -18.87 5.99
C PRO A 114 -1.00 -18.13 7.26
N THR A 115 -2.15 -17.47 7.22
CA THR A 115 -2.78 -16.85 8.38
C THR A 115 -4.21 -17.34 8.53
N ASP A 116 -4.59 -17.68 9.75
CA ASP A 116 -5.96 -18.06 10.14
C ASP A 116 -6.89 -16.85 10.35
N PHE A 117 -6.32 -15.65 10.45
CA PHE A 117 -7.07 -14.42 10.65
C PHE A 117 -7.86 -14.00 9.41
N ARG A 118 -9.20 -14.02 9.52
CA ARG A 118 -10.14 -13.62 8.45
C ARG A 118 -9.96 -12.19 7.92
N ARG A 119 -9.33 -11.31 8.69
CA ARG A 119 -9.07 -9.91 8.32
C ARG A 119 -7.72 -9.70 7.65
N THR A 120 -6.81 -10.67 7.73
CA THR A 120 -5.42 -10.51 7.31
C THR A 120 -5.27 -10.71 5.80
N ARG A 121 -4.73 -9.68 5.13
CA ARG A 121 -4.51 -9.64 3.68
C ARG A 121 -3.03 -9.84 3.31
N ASN A 122 -2.44 -10.91 3.85
CA ASN A 122 -1.11 -11.39 3.44
C ASN A 122 -1.13 -12.01 2.05
N GLY A 123 0.02 -11.99 1.36
CA GLY A 123 0.18 -12.48 0.01
C GLY A 123 -0.24 -11.46 -1.04
N PHE A 124 -0.65 -11.93 -2.22
CA PHE A 124 -1.01 -11.06 -3.36
C PHE A 124 -2.51 -10.82 -3.39
N TRP A 125 -2.89 -9.55 -3.40
CA TRP A 125 -4.28 -9.11 -3.43
C TRP A 125 -4.46 -7.98 -4.45
N SER A 126 -5.62 -7.95 -5.08
CA SER A 126 -6.07 -6.88 -5.97
C SER A 126 -7.49 -6.51 -5.59
N ASP A 127 -7.80 -5.21 -5.51
CA ASP A 127 -9.12 -4.73 -5.09
C ASP A 127 -9.55 -5.35 -3.73
N GLY A 128 -10.71 -6.01 -3.66
CA GLY A 128 -11.18 -6.78 -2.50
C GLY A 128 -10.91 -8.29 -2.59
N LYS A 129 -10.02 -8.74 -3.49
CA LYS A 129 -9.82 -10.16 -3.83
C LYS A 129 -8.42 -10.67 -3.52
N GLY A 130 -8.35 -11.84 -2.89
CA GLY A 130 -7.11 -12.59 -2.74
C GLY A 130 -6.74 -13.30 -4.04
N HIS A 131 -5.45 -13.46 -4.28
CA HIS A 131 -4.93 -14.27 -5.39
C HIS A 131 -3.93 -15.30 -4.89
N ILE A 132 -3.08 -14.93 -3.94
CA ILE A 132 -2.08 -15.81 -3.32
C ILE A 132 -2.15 -15.63 -1.82
N SER A 133 -2.35 -16.72 -1.06
CA SER A 133 -2.33 -16.68 0.42
C SER A 133 -1.17 -17.43 1.06
N GLU A 134 -0.44 -18.23 0.27
CA GLU A 134 0.85 -18.81 0.67
C GLU A 134 1.81 -18.81 -0.53
N PHE A 135 3.09 -18.55 -0.26
CA PHE A 135 4.15 -18.46 -1.26
C PHE A 135 5.43 -19.01 -0.65
N ARG A 136 5.94 -20.14 -1.13
CA ARG A 136 7.20 -20.73 -0.68
C ARG A 136 8.11 -20.99 -1.85
N VAL A 137 9.40 -20.83 -1.64
CA VAL A 137 10.42 -21.00 -2.67
C VAL A 137 11.48 -21.95 -2.18
N PHE A 138 11.83 -22.92 -3.01
CA PHE A 138 12.94 -23.82 -2.78
C PHE A 138 13.95 -23.64 -3.91
N MET A 139 15.19 -23.32 -3.57
CA MET A 139 16.32 -23.14 -4.48
C MET A 139 17.24 -24.33 -4.28
N ASP A 140 17.42 -25.14 -5.33
CA ASP A 140 18.17 -26.41 -5.27
C ASP A 140 17.75 -27.30 -4.07
N CYS A 141 16.43 -27.41 -3.86
CA CYS A 141 15.79 -28.16 -2.77
C CYS A 141 15.98 -27.60 -1.35
N ILE A 142 16.55 -26.40 -1.19
CA ILE A 142 16.69 -25.71 0.10
C ILE A 142 15.69 -24.55 0.15
N SER A 143 15.01 -24.33 1.29
CA SER A 143 14.09 -23.18 1.41
C SER A 143 14.84 -21.86 1.24
N ALA A 144 14.28 -20.96 0.44
CA ALA A 144 14.81 -19.61 0.28
C ALA A 144 14.87 -18.84 1.62
N ALA A 145 14.01 -19.18 2.59
CA ALA A 145 14.06 -18.62 3.94
C ALA A 145 15.38 -18.92 4.67
N ASP A 146 15.97 -20.09 4.42
CA ASP A 146 17.23 -20.49 5.01
C ASP A 146 18.46 -19.94 4.26
N LEU A 147 18.26 -19.41 3.05
CA LEU A 147 19.33 -18.94 2.16
C LEU A 147 19.47 -17.42 2.09
N LEU A 148 18.59 -16.67 2.76
CA LEU A 148 18.57 -15.20 2.69
C LEU A 148 19.86 -14.60 3.27
N ARG A 149 20.52 -13.75 2.49
CA ARG A 149 21.74 -13.03 2.88
C ARG A 149 21.53 -11.53 3.03
N LYS A 150 20.71 -10.94 2.16
CA LYS A 150 20.49 -9.50 2.15
C LYS A 150 19.08 -9.17 1.67
N TYR A 151 18.51 -8.14 2.28
CA TYR A 151 17.26 -7.54 1.88
C TYR A 151 17.47 -6.06 1.60
N VAL A 152 16.95 -5.60 0.46
CA VAL A 152 16.96 -4.17 0.08
C VAL A 152 15.54 -3.76 -0.27
N ARG A 153 15.01 -2.80 0.49
CA ARG A 153 13.74 -2.14 0.19
C ARG A 153 14.01 -0.85 -0.55
N GLY A 154 13.60 -0.79 -1.81
CA GLY A 154 13.60 0.43 -2.61
C GLY A 154 12.20 1.03 -2.73
N LEU A 155 12.13 2.26 -3.25
CA LEU A 155 10.86 2.94 -3.53
C LEU A 155 10.12 2.22 -4.67
N GLY A 156 9.17 1.36 -4.32
CA GLY A 156 8.32 0.61 -5.26
C GLY A 156 8.75 -0.83 -5.56
N TYR A 157 9.86 -1.30 -4.99
CA TYR A 157 10.36 -2.65 -5.22
C TYR A 157 11.08 -3.22 -3.99
N ILE A 158 11.34 -4.52 -4.01
CA ILE A 158 12.18 -5.21 -3.03
C ILE A 158 13.18 -6.09 -3.78
N TYR A 159 14.45 -6.00 -3.39
CA TYR A 159 15.48 -6.92 -3.81
C TYR A 159 15.89 -7.84 -2.64
N ARG A 160 16.20 -9.10 -2.96
CA ARG A 160 16.72 -10.09 -2.02
C ARG A 160 17.91 -10.80 -2.64
N GLU A 161 18.96 -10.93 -1.86
CA GLU A 161 20.13 -11.75 -2.17
C GLU A 161 20.05 -13.04 -1.37
N TYR A 162 20.14 -14.17 -2.05
CA TYR A 162 20.26 -15.50 -1.48
C TYR A 162 21.66 -16.05 -1.78
N GLU A 163 21.97 -17.26 -1.29
CA GLU A 163 23.30 -17.85 -1.45
C GLU A 163 23.78 -18.01 -2.91
N SER A 164 22.91 -18.45 -3.81
CA SER A 164 23.22 -18.71 -5.23
C SER A 164 22.32 -17.96 -6.21
N MET A 165 21.40 -17.15 -5.69
CA MET A 165 20.35 -16.50 -6.47
C MET A 165 20.01 -15.13 -5.92
N GLU A 166 19.41 -14.31 -6.76
CA GLU A 166 18.87 -13.01 -6.41
C GLU A 166 17.42 -12.93 -6.86
N ARG A 167 16.61 -12.15 -6.15
CA ARG A 167 15.20 -11.95 -6.46
C ARG A 167 14.83 -10.47 -6.41
N LEU A 168 14.06 -10.00 -7.39
CA LEU A 168 13.49 -8.66 -7.41
C LEU A 168 11.97 -8.73 -7.56
N ASP A 169 11.25 -8.11 -6.63
CA ASP A 169 9.79 -8.06 -6.63
C ASP A 169 9.31 -6.61 -6.81
N TYR A 170 8.27 -6.42 -7.61
CA TYR A 170 7.52 -5.18 -7.67
C TYR A 170 6.07 -5.41 -8.07
N VAL A 171 5.19 -4.49 -7.68
CA VAL A 171 3.78 -4.45 -8.09
C VAL A 171 3.60 -3.28 -9.05
N LEU A 172 2.84 -3.47 -10.12
CA LEU A 172 2.59 -2.39 -11.08
C LEU A 172 1.75 -1.29 -10.42
N ALA A 173 2.14 -0.03 -10.64
CA ALA A 173 1.51 1.11 -9.98
C ALA A 173 0.00 1.21 -10.22
N ASP A 174 -0.49 0.87 -11.41
CA ASP A 174 -1.88 1.13 -11.83
C ASP A 174 -2.68 -0.14 -12.16
N ARG A 175 -2.15 -1.33 -11.84
CA ARG A 175 -2.73 -2.63 -12.20
C ARG A 175 -2.62 -3.67 -11.09
N GLY A 176 -3.45 -4.70 -11.18
CA GLY A 176 -3.38 -5.87 -10.32
C GLY A 176 -2.32 -6.87 -10.78
N LEU A 177 -1.04 -6.46 -10.86
CA LEU A 177 0.04 -7.32 -11.36
C LEU A 177 1.27 -7.30 -10.44
N LEU A 178 1.69 -8.47 -10.00
CA LEU A 178 2.92 -8.74 -9.27
C LEU A 178 3.95 -9.36 -10.23
N SER A 179 5.14 -8.78 -10.24
CA SER A 179 6.28 -9.20 -11.05
C SER A 179 7.42 -9.62 -10.14
N ILE A 180 7.92 -10.84 -10.36
CA ILE A 180 9.00 -11.45 -9.58
C ILE A 180 10.06 -11.94 -10.55
N TRP A 181 11.28 -11.41 -10.42
CA TRP A 181 12.43 -11.81 -11.20
C TRP A 181 13.40 -12.60 -10.32
N TYR A 182 13.95 -13.67 -10.87
CA TYR A 182 15.06 -14.42 -10.30
C TYR A 182 16.23 -14.42 -11.27
N ARG A 183 17.43 -14.19 -10.73
CA ARG A 183 18.70 -14.34 -11.43
C ARG A 183 19.58 -15.30 -10.65
N ALA A 184 20.24 -16.22 -11.33
CA ALA A 184 21.10 -17.23 -10.72
C ALA A 184 22.51 -17.21 -11.33
N ASP A 185 23.52 -17.47 -10.50
CA ASP A 185 24.92 -17.53 -10.93
C ASP A 185 25.26 -18.94 -11.46
N GLY A 186 24.70 -19.28 -12.63
CA GLY A 186 24.85 -20.58 -13.26
C GLY A 186 23.53 -21.31 -13.44
N LEU A 187 23.59 -22.61 -13.74
CA LEU A 187 22.40 -23.42 -13.96
C LEU A 187 21.88 -23.97 -12.64
N HIS A 188 20.71 -23.49 -12.22
CA HIS A 188 20.08 -23.91 -10.98
C HIS A 188 18.66 -24.45 -11.19
N SER A 189 18.07 -24.99 -10.13
CA SER A 189 16.65 -25.37 -10.10
C SER A 189 15.89 -24.60 -9.02
N ILE A 190 14.66 -24.21 -9.33
CA ILE A 190 13.76 -23.52 -8.40
C ILE A 190 12.38 -24.18 -8.43
N GLU A 191 11.81 -24.38 -7.25
CA GLU A 191 10.42 -24.77 -7.05
C GLU A 191 9.69 -23.64 -6.33
N VAL A 192 8.65 -23.11 -6.96
CA VAL A 192 7.75 -22.12 -6.38
C VAL A 192 6.43 -22.82 -6.05
N LYS A 193 6.10 -22.90 -4.76
CA LYS A 193 4.86 -23.48 -4.25
C LYS A 193 3.93 -22.38 -3.78
N LEU A 194 2.77 -22.29 -4.43
CA LEU A 194 1.79 -21.21 -4.26
C LEU A 194 0.47 -21.80 -3.82
N LYS A 195 -0.14 -21.25 -2.77
CA LYS A 195 -1.56 -21.48 -2.52
C LYS A 195 -2.35 -20.36 -3.19
N VAL A 196 -2.99 -20.71 -4.29
CA VAL A 196 -3.90 -19.78 -4.98
C VAL A 196 -5.18 -19.75 -4.18
N ASP A 197 -5.67 -18.55 -3.90
CA ASP A 197 -6.80 -18.33 -3.02
C ASP A 197 -7.65 -17.22 -3.58
N HIS A 198 -8.88 -17.52 -3.98
CA HIS A 198 -9.85 -16.54 -4.48
C HIS A 198 -10.83 -16.13 -3.38
N ARG A 199 -10.36 -15.95 -2.14
CA ARG A 199 -11.18 -15.39 -1.06
C ARG A 199 -11.47 -13.90 -1.25
N ASN A 200 -12.60 -13.49 -0.71
CA ASN A 200 -12.98 -12.09 -0.63
C ASN A 200 -12.43 -11.47 0.66
N ALA A 201 -12.05 -10.20 0.61
CA ALA A 201 -11.69 -9.42 1.78
C ALA A 201 -12.88 -9.35 2.76
N TRP A 202 -12.56 -9.21 4.05
CA TRP A 202 -13.53 -8.96 5.11
C TRP A 202 -14.53 -7.85 4.70
N PRO A 203 -15.83 -7.98 5.02
CA PRO A 203 -16.46 -8.96 5.93
C PRO A 203 -16.88 -10.30 5.31
N ALA A 204 -16.59 -10.53 4.03
CA ALA A 204 -16.96 -11.78 3.37
C ALA A 204 -16.18 -12.98 3.96
N VAL A 205 -16.81 -14.17 3.96
CA VAL A 205 -16.23 -15.42 4.52
C VAL A 205 -16.13 -16.52 3.45
N ASP A 206 -16.30 -16.16 2.18
CA ASP A 206 -16.36 -17.13 1.09
C ASP A 206 -14.94 -17.49 0.64
N GLU A 207 -14.64 -18.79 0.67
CA GLU A 207 -13.46 -19.41 0.09
C GLU A 207 -13.90 -20.40 -0.98
N ASP A 208 -13.39 -20.25 -2.20
CA ASP A 208 -13.61 -21.25 -3.24
C ASP A 208 -12.72 -22.46 -3.03
N ARG A 209 -13.30 -23.65 -3.19
CA ARG A 209 -12.57 -24.93 -3.06
C ARG A 209 -12.34 -25.62 -4.38
N ASP A 210 -13.14 -25.30 -5.40
CA ASP A 210 -13.08 -25.94 -6.71
C ASP A 210 -12.25 -25.06 -7.66
N MET A 211 -10.97 -25.41 -7.81
CA MET A 211 -10.03 -24.72 -8.69
C MET A 211 -9.52 -25.64 -9.79
N HIS A 212 -9.32 -25.09 -10.99
CA HIS A 212 -8.69 -25.79 -12.11
C HIS A 212 -7.72 -24.88 -12.86
N ILE A 213 -6.73 -25.49 -13.53
CA ILE A 213 -5.82 -24.77 -14.43
C ILE A 213 -6.38 -24.79 -15.85
N SER A 214 -6.25 -23.66 -16.54
CA SER A 214 -6.45 -23.54 -17.98
C SER A 214 -5.24 -22.83 -18.61
N GLY A 215 -4.81 -23.27 -19.79
CA GLY A 215 -3.65 -22.71 -20.50
C GLY A 215 -2.50 -23.69 -20.68
N ASN A 216 -1.29 -23.17 -20.87
CA ASN A 216 -0.06 -23.94 -21.06
C ASN A 216 0.97 -23.63 -19.96
N GLU A 217 2.08 -24.37 -19.94
CA GLU A 217 3.11 -24.27 -18.89
C GLU A 217 3.79 -22.89 -18.73
N LYS A 218 3.70 -22.01 -19.73
CA LYS A 218 4.30 -20.66 -19.73
C LYS A 218 3.29 -19.55 -19.51
N GLN A 219 2.03 -19.78 -19.84
CA GLN A 219 0.92 -18.86 -19.66
C GLN A 219 -0.34 -19.65 -19.35
N PHE A 220 -0.81 -19.51 -18.12
CA PHE A 220 -1.98 -20.23 -17.63
C PHE A 220 -2.74 -19.40 -16.61
N SER A 221 -3.94 -19.83 -16.31
CA SER A 221 -4.79 -19.24 -15.29
C SER A 221 -5.28 -20.33 -14.34
N VAL A 222 -5.33 -20.00 -13.05
CA VAL A 222 -6.10 -20.78 -12.08
C VAL A 222 -7.48 -20.12 -11.98
N ILE A 223 -8.53 -20.90 -12.21
CA ILE A 223 -9.91 -20.43 -12.32
C ILE A 223 -10.75 -21.14 -11.25
N SER A 224 -11.61 -20.37 -10.59
CA SER A 224 -12.67 -20.86 -9.70
C SER A 224 -13.99 -20.12 -9.99
N THR A 225 -15.02 -20.39 -9.20
CA THR A 225 -16.33 -19.73 -9.31
C THR A 225 -16.32 -18.24 -9.01
N SER A 226 -15.43 -17.79 -8.13
CA SER A 226 -15.39 -16.41 -7.64
C SER A 226 -14.24 -15.58 -8.20
N GLY A 227 -13.37 -16.15 -9.05
CA GLY A 227 -12.28 -15.39 -9.65
C GLY A 227 -11.34 -16.20 -10.54
N THR A 228 -10.42 -15.46 -11.16
CA THR A 228 -9.33 -15.99 -11.97
C THR A 228 -8.03 -15.31 -11.57
N THR A 229 -6.96 -16.07 -11.43
CA THR A 229 -5.60 -15.56 -11.28
C THR A 229 -4.78 -16.03 -12.47
N PHE A 230 -4.16 -15.08 -13.17
CA PHE A 230 -3.35 -15.34 -14.35
C PHE A 230 -1.87 -15.41 -13.98
N PHE A 231 -1.16 -16.32 -14.63
CA PHE A 231 0.26 -16.59 -14.43
C PHE A 231 0.98 -16.54 -15.77
N SER A 232 2.17 -15.93 -15.78
CA SER A 232 3.13 -16.09 -16.88
C SER A 232 4.51 -16.41 -16.32
N VAL A 233 5.13 -17.43 -16.90
CA VAL A 233 6.46 -17.93 -16.54
C VAL A 233 7.35 -17.83 -17.77
N LYS A 234 8.32 -16.92 -17.73
CA LYS A 234 9.35 -16.76 -18.76
C LYS A 234 10.69 -17.18 -18.17
N SER A 235 11.33 -18.15 -18.77
CA SER A 235 12.65 -18.61 -18.35
C SER A 235 13.44 -19.14 -19.55
N ASP A 236 14.76 -19.07 -19.44
CA ASP A 236 15.72 -19.75 -20.32
C ASP A 236 15.85 -21.26 -20.01
N GLY A 237 15.37 -21.70 -18.84
CA GLY A 237 15.32 -23.10 -18.43
C GLY A 237 14.04 -23.84 -18.85
N SER A 238 13.95 -25.12 -18.46
CA SER A 238 12.74 -25.92 -18.67
C SER A 238 11.72 -25.66 -17.57
N VAL A 239 10.49 -25.32 -17.94
CA VAL A 239 9.39 -25.01 -17.03
C VAL A 239 8.40 -26.18 -16.98
N SER A 240 7.88 -26.47 -15.81
CA SER A 240 6.72 -27.35 -15.62
C SER A 240 5.83 -26.80 -14.51
N CYS A 241 4.52 -26.97 -14.64
CA CYS A 241 3.55 -26.54 -13.65
C CYS A 241 2.52 -27.64 -13.36
N ASN A 242 2.08 -27.75 -12.11
CA ASN A 242 1.01 -28.66 -11.71
C ASN A 242 0.15 -28.03 -10.60
N LEU A 243 -1.13 -28.38 -10.55
CA LEU A 243 -2.02 -28.06 -9.44
C LEU A 243 -2.29 -29.34 -8.63
N THR A 244 -2.00 -29.33 -7.35
CA THR A 244 -2.27 -30.48 -6.46
C THR A 244 -2.71 -29.97 -5.10
N ASP A 245 -3.86 -30.44 -4.61
CA ASP A 245 -4.43 -30.07 -3.30
C ASP A 245 -4.54 -28.56 -3.06
N GLY A 246 -4.91 -27.80 -4.10
CA GLY A 246 -5.01 -26.33 -4.05
C GLY A 246 -3.67 -25.58 -4.11
N TYR A 247 -2.56 -26.31 -4.26
CA TYR A 247 -1.24 -25.71 -4.47
C TYR A 247 -0.84 -25.77 -5.94
N LEU A 248 -0.53 -24.60 -6.50
CA LEU A 248 0.18 -24.47 -7.75
C LEU A 248 1.67 -24.64 -7.49
N ILE A 249 2.28 -25.64 -8.13
CA ILE A 249 3.71 -25.93 -8.04
C ILE A 249 4.32 -25.62 -9.40
N ILE A 250 5.23 -24.66 -9.43
CA ILE A 250 6.00 -24.28 -10.62
C ILE A 250 7.44 -24.74 -10.40
N VAL A 251 7.94 -25.63 -11.25
CA VAL A 251 9.32 -26.10 -11.21
C VAL A 251 10.04 -25.62 -12.46
N VAL A 252 11.15 -24.91 -12.27
CA VAL A 252 12.03 -24.46 -13.34
C VAL A 252 13.42 -25.04 -13.12
N LYS A 253 13.98 -25.69 -14.14
CA LYS A 253 15.29 -26.35 -14.07
C LYS A 253 16.25 -25.78 -15.10
N ASN A 254 17.53 -25.77 -14.76
CA ASN A 254 18.63 -25.30 -15.61
C ASN A 254 18.37 -23.87 -16.11
N PHE A 255 17.96 -22.97 -15.22
CA PHE A 255 17.74 -21.57 -15.56
C PHE A 255 18.86 -20.69 -15.03
N THR A 256 19.10 -19.57 -15.71
CA THR A 256 19.86 -18.43 -15.20
C THR A 256 18.96 -17.23 -14.95
N LEU A 257 17.83 -17.15 -15.68
CA LEU A 257 16.85 -16.09 -15.57
C LEU A 257 15.43 -16.65 -15.53
N LEU A 258 14.64 -16.17 -14.59
CA LEU A 258 13.23 -16.51 -14.47
C LEU A 258 12.44 -15.25 -14.14
N HIS A 259 11.39 -14.99 -14.93
CA HIS A 259 10.38 -13.98 -14.67
C HIS A 259 9.03 -14.66 -14.43
N LEU A 260 8.51 -14.50 -13.23
CA LEU A 260 7.17 -14.92 -12.82
C LEU A 260 6.28 -13.70 -12.71
N THR A 261 5.19 -13.70 -13.46
CA THR A 261 4.12 -12.71 -13.39
C THR A 261 2.87 -13.34 -12.80
N ILE A 262 2.23 -12.67 -11.84
CA ILE A 262 0.95 -13.05 -11.23
C ILE A 262 0.01 -11.86 -11.37
N SER A 263 -1.19 -12.05 -11.92
CA SER A 263 -2.09 -10.95 -12.26
C SER A 263 -3.56 -11.28 -11.96
N SER A 264 -4.31 -10.26 -11.52
CA SER A 264 -5.77 -10.30 -11.40
C SER A 264 -6.47 -10.11 -12.75
N ASP A 265 -5.78 -9.48 -13.69
CA ASP A 265 -6.26 -9.22 -15.05
C ASP A 265 -5.51 -10.12 -16.04
N ASP A 266 -6.00 -10.21 -17.27
CA ASP A 266 -5.28 -10.91 -18.34
C ASP A 266 -3.85 -10.37 -18.48
N VAL A 267 -2.89 -11.29 -18.67
CA VAL A 267 -1.46 -10.97 -18.69
C VAL A 267 -1.13 -10.48 -20.09
N PRO A 268 -0.81 -9.18 -20.29
CA PRO A 268 -0.43 -8.73 -21.61
C PRO A 268 0.85 -9.42 -22.04
N GLU A 269 0.96 -9.71 -23.34
CA GLU A 269 2.24 -10.04 -23.94
C GLU A 269 3.18 -8.84 -23.83
N GLY A 270 4.14 -8.89 -22.89
CA GLY A 270 5.38 -8.10 -22.97
C GLY A 270 5.48 -6.77 -22.21
N GLY A 271 4.65 -6.48 -21.21
CA GLY A 271 4.81 -5.27 -20.38
C GLY A 271 5.72 -5.48 -19.16
N ASN A 272 6.97 -5.01 -19.19
CA ASN A 272 7.72 -4.72 -17.97
C ASN A 272 7.68 -3.20 -17.75
N ASP A 273 6.85 -2.77 -16.81
CA ASP A 273 6.69 -1.36 -16.46
C ASP A 273 7.43 -1.01 -15.16
N LEU A 274 8.56 -1.68 -14.86
CA LEU A 274 9.38 -1.38 -13.68
C LEU A 274 9.68 0.12 -13.59
N ASP A 275 10.07 0.74 -14.70
CA ASP A 275 10.34 2.17 -14.77
C ASP A 275 9.13 3.02 -14.37
N GLN A 276 7.93 2.63 -14.81
CA GLN A 276 6.70 3.33 -14.45
C GLN A 276 6.41 3.18 -12.95
N THR A 277 6.56 1.96 -12.40
CA THR A 277 6.40 1.71 -10.97
C THR A 277 7.41 2.52 -10.16
N VAL A 278 8.69 2.43 -10.49
CA VAL A 278 9.77 3.14 -9.82
C VAL A 278 9.57 4.65 -9.94
N SER A 279 9.21 5.17 -11.13
CA SER A 279 8.94 6.60 -11.34
C SER A 279 7.75 7.08 -10.52
N TYR A 280 6.68 6.29 -10.43
CA TYR A 280 5.51 6.62 -9.62
C TYR A 280 5.90 6.78 -8.14
N HIS A 281 6.66 5.84 -7.58
CA HIS A 281 7.09 5.92 -6.18
C HIS A 281 8.18 6.97 -5.95
N LEU A 282 9.10 7.15 -6.89
CA LEU A 282 10.15 8.18 -6.80
C LEU A 282 9.59 9.60 -6.83
N GLY A 283 8.44 9.82 -7.49
CA GLY A 283 7.79 11.12 -7.55
C GLY A 283 7.51 11.75 -6.18
N ILE A 284 7.43 10.95 -5.09
CA ILE A 284 7.26 11.47 -3.73
C ILE A 284 8.47 12.22 -3.20
N LYS A 285 9.66 11.94 -3.74
CA LYS A 285 10.91 12.53 -3.27
C LYS A 285 10.85 14.05 -3.40
N ASP A 286 10.29 14.52 -4.51
CA ASP A 286 10.32 15.92 -4.91
C ASP A 286 9.09 16.72 -4.44
N SER A 287 8.10 16.09 -3.79
CA SER A 287 6.85 16.77 -3.39
C SER A 287 7.05 17.78 -2.24
N LEU A 288 7.82 17.40 -1.22
CA LEU A 288 8.25 18.23 -0.09
C LEU A 288 9.59 17.71 0.44
N MET A 289 10.62 18.54 0.44
CA MET A 289 11.95 18.13 0.91
C MET A 289 12.28 18.82 2.24
N ILE A 290 12.77 18.03 3.19
CA ILE A 290 13.37 18.53 4.43
C ILE A 290 14.84 18.12 4.40
N GLU A 291 15.71 19.09 4.63
CA GLU A 291 17.14 18.86 4.83
C GLU A 291 17.53 19.31 6.23
N THR A 292 18.05 18.38 7.03
CA THR A 292 18.54 18.66 8.37
C THR A 292 20.01 18.24 8.52
N GLY A 293 20.60 18.59 9.67
CA GLY A 293 21.90 18.03 10.06
C GLY A 293 21.85 16.54 10.41
N ASN A 294 20.65 15.92 10.45
CA ASN A 294 20.44 14.54 10.83
C ASN A 294 19.91 13.73 9.63
N LYS A 295 20.80 13.04 8.91
CA LYS A 295 20.45 12.24 7.72
C LYS A 295 19.48 11.10 7.98
N LYS A 296 19.42 10.59 9.21
CA LYS A 296 18.41 9.61 9.60
C LYS A 296 17.01 10.23 9.60
N LEU A 297 16.88 11.48 10.08
CA LEU A 297 15.62 12.20 10.08
C LEU A 297 15.16 12.51 8.65
N ASP A 298 16.05 13.02 7.79
CA ASP A 298 15.76 13.31 6.38
C ASP A 298 15.23 12.04 5.67
N LYS A 299 15.88 10.90 5.91
CA LYS A 299 15.48 9.61 5.35
C LYS A 299 14.14 9.13 5.90
N VAL A 300 13.95 9.11 7.22
CA VAL A 300 12.67 8.69 7.82
C VAL A 300 11.54 9.57 7.28
N PHE A 301 11.76 10.88 7.13
CA PHE A 301 10.77 11.78 6.55
C PHE A 301 10.41 11.39 5.10
N LEU A 302 11.39 11.09 4.24
CA LEU A 302 11.13 10.59 2.88
C LEU A 302 10.26 9.33 2.91
N TRP A 303 10.60 8.36 3.76
CA TRP A 303 9.87 7.09 3.85
C TRP A 303 8.47 7.24 4.43
N THR A 304 8.27 8.11 5.43
CA THR A 304 6.93 8.41 5.95
C THR A 304 6.04 9.07 4.89
N LYS A 305 6.59 9.92 4.01
CA LYS A 305 5.82 10.41 2.85
C LYS A 305 5.50 9.30 1.87
N HIS A 306 6.45 8.39 1.62
CA HIS A 306 6.24 7.23 0.74
C HIS A 306 5.16 6.30 1.30
N ASP A 307 5.10 6.11 2.63
CA ASP A 307 4.04 5.34 3.29
C ASP A 307 2.64 5.91 3.00
N LEU A 308 2.49 7.23 2.87
CA LEU A 308 1.21 7.83 2.44
C LEU A 308 0.80 7.35 1.03
N LEU A 309 1.75 7.12 0.12
CA LEU A 309 1.45 6.53 -1.19
C LEU A 309 1.17 5.04 -1.08
N GLU A 310 1.91 4.32 -0.25
CA GLU A 310 1.71 2.88 -0.09
C GLU A 310 0.33 2.59 0.52
N PHE A 311 -0.10 3.33 1.53
CA PHE A 311 -1.41 3.09 2.15
C PHE A 311 -2.59 3.53 1.27
N TYR A 312 -2.37 4.41 0.29
CA TYR A 312 -3.39 4.85 -0.65
C TYR A 312 -3.76 3.76 -1.66
N THR A 313 -5.03 3.40 -1.75
CA THR A 313 -5.55 2.29 -2.57
C THR A 313 -6.76 2.72 -3.40
N GLU A 314 -6.86 2.23 -4.61
CA GLU A 314 -7.99 2.37 -5.54
C GLU A 314 -8.65 1.01 -5.74
N THR A 315 -9.96 0.95 -5.47
CA THR A 315 -10.80 -0.25 -5.45
C THR A 315 -12.08 -0.02 -6.25
N GLY A 316 -12.88 -1.06 -6.45
CA GLY A 316 -14.23 -0.91 -7.01
C GLY A 316 -15.17 -0.08 -6.12
N VAL A 317 -14.90 -0.02 -4.81
CA VAL A 317 -15.70 0.73 -3.82
C VAL A 317 -15.33 2.21 -3.78
N GLY A 318 -14.07 2.56 -4.06
CA GLY A 318 -13.62 3.93 -4.04
C GLY A 318 -12.10 4.05 -4.05
N SER A 319 -11.60 5.18 -3.58
CA SER A 319 -10.16 5.44 -3.51
C SER A 319 -9.82 6.18 -2.24
N GLY A 320 -8.72 5.81 -1.58
CA GLY A 320 -8.28 6.45 -0.35
C GLY A 320 -7.33 5.58 0.46
N TRP A 321 -7.02 5.98 1.67
CA TRP A 321 -6.10 5.22 2.50
C TRP A 321 -6.77 4.05 3.20
N PHE A 322 -6.07 2.92 3.20
CA PHE A 322 -6.34 1.85 4.15
C PHE A 322 -5.77 2.21 5.52
N ALA A 323 -6.42 1.80 6.61
CA ALA A 323 -5.94 2.14 7.95
C ALA A 323 -4.66 1.37 8.34
N GLY A 324 -4.50 0.14 7.85
CA GLY A 324 -3.35 -0.66 8.25
C GLY A 324 -3.20 -1.96 7.48
N PHE A 325 -1.96 -2.34 7.21
CA PHE A 325 -1.61 -3.66 6.70
C PHE A 325 -1.00 -4.53 7.79
N PRO A 326 -1.24 -5.86 7.76
CA PRO A 326 -2.10 -6.58 6.82
C PRO A 326 -3.58 -6.66 7.24
N VAL A 327 -3.95 -6.15 8.42
CA VAL A 327 -5.25 -6.47 9.06
C VAL A 327 -6.38 -5.50 8.71
N PHE A 328 -6.12 -4.20 8.57
CA PHE A 328 -7.13 -3.14 8.39
C PHE A 328 -7.10 -2.56 6.97
N SER A 329 -7.01 -3.45 5.99
CA SER A 329 -6.88 -3.11 4.57
C SER A 329 -8.22 -2.79 3.90
N TRP A 330 -8.93 -1.80 4.44
CA TRP A 330 -10.12 -1.13 3.90
C TRP A 330 -10.14 0.34 4.35
N PHE A 331 -11.07 1.16 3.85
CA PHE A 331 -11.03 2.61 4.10
C PHE A 331 -11.54 2.97 5.48
N PHE A 332 -10.88 3.91 6.16
CA PHE A 332 -11.31 4.47 7.44
C PHE A 332 -11.49 5.98 7.34
N GLY A 333 -12.50 6.51 8.03
CA GLY A 333 -12.73 7.93 8.22
C GLY A 333 -11.61 8.55 9.05
N ARG A 334 -11.60 8.31 10.36
CA ARG A 334 -10.62 8.90 11.30
C ARG A 334 -9.16 8.74 10.85
N ASP A 335 -8.70 7.50 10.65
CA ASP A 335 -7.29 7.22 10.34
C ASP A 335 -6.91 7.78 8.96
N GLY A 336 -7.81 7.61 7.99
CA GLY A 336 -7.67 8.16 6.64
C GLY A 336 -7.63 9.68 6.58
N LEU A 337 -8.40 10.37 7.43
CA LEU A 337 -8.44 11.82 7.48
C LEU A 337 -7.23 12.43 8.21
N TRP A 338 -6.68 11.75 9.22
CA TRP A 338 -5.38 12.11 9.79
C TRP A 338 -4.26 12.01 8.75
N MET A 339 -4.24 10.93 7.96
CA MET A 339 -3.33 10.81 6.82
C MET A 339 -3.61 11.89 5.77
N GLY A 340 -4.86 12.26 5.53
CA GLY A 340 -5.25 13.36 4.64
C GLY A 340 -4.66 14.71 5.03
N LEU A 341 -4.68 15.05 6.32
CA LEU A 341 -4.04 16.27 6.84
C LEU A 341 -2.53 16.26 6.57
N ALA A 342 -1.85 15.14 6.84
CA ALA A 342 -0.42 14.97 6.56
C ALA A 342 -0.11 15.03 5.05
N ALA A 343 -0.92 14.37 4.23
CA ALA A 343 -0.81 14.32 2.78
C ALA A 343 -0.95 15.70 2.13
N ASN A 344 -1.89 16.52 2.60
CA ASN A 344 -2.05 17.90 2.13
C ASN A 344 -0.75 18.71 2.31
N MET A 345 -0.11 18.59 3.48
CA MET A 345 1.16 19.27 3.77
C MET A 345 2.33 18.74 2.93
N CYS A 346 2.25 17.50 2.46
CA CYS A 346 3.30 16.86 1.66
C CYS A 346 3.08 16.98 0.14
N GLY A 347 2.16 17.83 -0.31
CA GLY A 347 1.88 18.02 -1.75
C GLY A 347 1.01 16.93 -2.37
N LEU A 348 0.26 16.17 -1.56
CA LEU A 348 -0.56 15.03 -1.97
C LEU A 348 -2.08 15.29 -1.83
N GLY A 349 -2.53 16.55 -1.92
CA GLY A 349 -3.94 16.89 -1.69
C GLY A 349 -4.94 16.24 -2.67
N GLU A 350 -4.50 15.86 -3.86
CA GLU A 350 -5.36 15.13 -4.82
C GLU A 350 -5.82 13.77 -4.28
N ILE A 351 -4.93 13.00 -3.64
CA ILE A 351 -5.31 11.71 -3.05
C ILE A 351 -6.15 11.91 -1.79
N THR A 352 -5.94 13.00 -1.04
CA THR A 352 -6.83 13.42 0.05
C THR A 352 -8.25 13.66 -0.45
N ARG A 353 -8.39 14.44 -1.53
CA ARG A 353 -9.70 14.75 -2.12
C ARG A 353 -10.43 13.48 -2.56
N LYS A 354 -9.72 12.53 -3.18
CA LYS A 354 -10.28 11.22 -3.55
C LYS A 354 -10.74 10.41 -2.33
N HIS A 355 -9.93 10.36 -1.26
CA HIS A 355 -10.32 9.71 -0.01
C HIS A 355 -11.58 10.32 0.60
N MET A 356 -11.61 11.65 0.72
CA MET A 356 -12.77 12.38 1.25
C MET A 356 -14.03 12.18 0.40
N GLN A 357 -13.90 12.10 -0.93
CA GLN A 357 -15.02 11.80 -1.83
C GLN A 357 -15.56 10.38 -1.60
N THR A 358 -14.68 9.40 -1.38
CA THR A 358 -15.08 8.03 -1.04
C THR A 358 -15.88 7.99 0.25
N LEU A 359 -15.41 8.68 1.30
CA LEU A 359 -16.14 8.81 2.57
C LEU A 359 -17.51 9.49 2.37
N LEU A 360 -17.55 10.58 1.60
CA LEU A 360 -18.78 11.32 1.33
C LEU A 360 -19.82 10.48 0.58
N ASN A 361 -19.39 9.69 -0.41
CA ASN A 361 -20.26 8.78 -1.17
C ASN A 361 -20.93 7.72 -0.28
N HIS A 362 -20.33 7.41 0.87
CA HIS A 362 -20.83 6.44 1.84
C HIS A 362 -21.39 7.11 3.11
N SER A 363 -21.51 8.44 3.12
CA SER A 363 -22.07 9.20 4.24
C SER A 363 -23.58 9.03 4.37
N ARG A 364 -24.12 9.27 5.58
CA ARG A 364 -25.56 9.22 5.87
C ARG A 364 -26.01 10.54 6.50
N ASN A 365 -26.75 11.36 5.75
CA ASN A 365 -27.27 12.65 6.21
C ASN A 365 -26.19 13.55 6.85
N GLY A 366 -24.98 13.60 6.26
CA GLY A 366 -23.85 14.37 6.79
C GLY A 366 -22.97 13.61 7.77
N GLN A 367 -23.39 12.44 8.28
CA GLN A 367 -22.54 11.57 9.09
C GLN A 367 -21.48 10.88 8.20
N ILE A 368 -20.21 11.13 8.48
CA ILE A 368 -19.07 10.52 7.77
C ILE A 368 -18.83 9.12 8.33
N PRO A 369 -18.62 8.09 7.49
CA PRO A 369 -18.37 6.74 7.98
C PRO A 369 -17.01 6.65 8.70
N HIS A 370 -17.00 5.91 9.80
CA HIS A 370 -15.82 5.42 10.49
C HIS A 370 -15.01 4.45 9.62
N GLU A 371 -15.68 3.52 8.93
CA GLU A 371 -15.04 2.55 8.06
C GLU A 371 -15.91 2.15 6.87
N ILE A 372 -15.27 1.75 5.76
CA ILE A 372 -15.92 1.28 4.54
C ILE A 372 -15.19 0.03 4.06
N ALA A 373 -15.79 -1.15 4.30
CA ALA A 373 -15.25 -2.40 3.78
C ALA A 373 -15.35 -2.49 2.24
N LEU A 374 -14.56 -3.39 1.66
CA LEU A 374 -14.41 -3.52 0.21
C LEU A 374 -15.45 -4.44 -0.44
N ASN A 375 -16.21 -5.18 0.35
CA ASN A 375 -17.21 -6.13 -0.13
C ASN A 375 -18.56 -5.93 0.55
N SER A 376 -19.63 -6.32 -0.14
CA SER A 376 -20.97 -6.36 0.43
C SER A 376 -21.05 -7.46 1.48
N GLY A 377 -21.28 -7.08 2.73
CA GLY A 377 -21.50 -8.00 3.83
C GLY A 377 -21.88 -7.23 5.09
N ASN A 378 -22.37 -7.95 6.10
CA ASN A 378 -22.73 -7.32 7.36
C ASN A 378 -21.46 -6.84 8.07
N GLN A 379 -21.33 -5.52 8.26
CA GLN A 379 -20.25 -4.88 9.03
C GLN A 379 -20.62 -4.76 10.53
N GLU A 380 -21.71 -5.39 10.94
CA GLU A 380 -22.06 -5.49 12.34
C GLU A 380 -21.07 -6.38 13.09
N TYR A 381 -20.68 -5.91 14.28
CA TYR A 381 -19.91 -6.68 15.25
C TYR A 381 -20.73 -6.88 16.52
N GLU A 382 -20.64 -8.05 17.13
CA GLU A 382 -21.30 -8.33 18.41
C GLU A 382 -20.38 -7.93 19.57
N VAL A 383 -20.66 -6.78 20.20
CA VAL A 383 -20.00 -6.38 21.46
C VAL A 383 -20.96 -6.71 22.60
N SER A 384 -20.56 -7.60 23.51
CA SER A 384 -21.36 -7.95 24.69
C SER A 384 -22.82 -8.34 24.38
N ARG A 385 -23.03 -9.11 23.30
CA ARG A 385 -24.35 -9.53 22.78
C ARG A 385 -25.20 -8.44 22.14
N THR A 386 -24.60 -7.31 21.79
CA THR A 386 -25.24 -6.23 21.03
C THR A 386 -24.61 -6.13 19.65
N SER A 387 -25.42 -6.32 18.60
CA SER A 387 -24.99 -6.09 17.22
C SER A 387 -24.80 -4.59 17.01
N THR A 388 -23.57 -4.19 16.67
CA THR A 388 -23.18 -2.78 16.49
C THR A 388 -22.67 -2.58 15.07
N ASP A 389 -23.32 -1.71 14.31
CA ASP A 389 -22.85 -1.29 12.99
C ASP A 389 -21.60 -0.42 13.14
N THR A 390 -20.44 -1.01 12.89
CA THR A 390 -19.13 -0.36 13.06
C THR A 390 -18.88 0.72 12.00
N ARG A 391 -19.63 0.72 10.89
CA ARG A 391 -19.47 1.67 9.78
C ARG A 391 -19.51 3.13 10.21
N PHE A 392 -20.32 3.46 11.20
CA PHE A 392 -20.50 4.84 11.68
C PHE A 392 -20.05 5.01 13.12
N MET A 393 -19.17 4.12 13.58
CA MET A 393 -18.69 4.06 14.96
C MET A 393 -17.61 5.12 15.27
N SER A 394 -17.89 6.39 14.99
CA SER A 394 -16.94 7.49 15.20
C SER A 394 -17.66 8.83 15.13
N ILE A 395 -17.38 9.69 16.10
CA ILE A 395 -17.79 11.10 16.06
C ILE A 395 -16.71 11.99 15.43
N ASP A 396 -15.44 11.64 15.62
CA ASP A 396 -14.29 12.42 15.16
C ASP A 396 -14.08 12.37 13.63
N SER A 397 -14.60 11.37 12.92
CA SER A 397 -14.55 11.32 11.45
C SER A 397 -15.22 12.54 10.80
N ASN A 398 -16.33 13.03 11.38
CA ASN A 398 -17.01 14.24 10.92
C ASN A 398 -16.15 15.49 11.10
N LEU A 399 -15.56 15.65 12.29
CA LEU A 399 -14.72 16.81 12.63
C LEU A 399 -13.47 16.86 11.76
N LEU A 400 -12.80 15.71 11.64
CA LEU A 400 -11.61 15.56 10.81
C LEU A 400 -11.90 15.79 9.33
N TRP A 401 -13.10 15.43 8.85
CA TRP A 401 -13.49 15.68 7.47
C TRP A 401 -13.58 17.19 7.19
N ILE A 402 -14.16 17.96 8.12
CA ILE A 402 -14.24 19.43 8.01
C ILE A 402 -12.83 20.02 8.06
N LEU A 403 -12.01 19.66 9.05
CA LEU A 403 -10.62 20.14 9.15
C LEU A 403 -9.80 19.82 7.90
N CYS A 404 -9.97 18.62 7.35
CA CYS A 404 -9.29 18.19 6.13
C CYS A 404 -9.77 18.97 4.90
N ASN A 405 -11.07 19.31 4.82
CA ASN A 405 -11.61 20.18 3.78
C ASN A 405 -11.02 21.59 3.84
N ARG A 406 -10.90 22.16 5.05
CA ARG A 406 -10.27 23.46 5.27
C ARG A 406 -8.77 23.41 4.94
N SER A 407 -8.10 22.32 5.30
CA SER A 407 -6.71 22.06 4.92
C SER A 407 -6.54 22.00 3.40
N LEU A 408 -7.41 21.31 2.64
CA LEU A 408 -7.35 21.29 1.18
C LEU A 408 -7.42 22.70 0.58
N ASN A 409 -8.31 23.54 1.10
CA ASN A 409 -8.41 24.93 0.68
C ASN A 409 -7.14 25.73 0.98
N HIS A 410 -6.58 25.56 2.20
CA HIS A 410 -5.35 26.25 2.61
C HIS A 410 -4.16 25.90 1.72
N TRP A 411 -4.06 24.63 1.31
CA TRP A 411 -2.98 24.14 0.44
C TRP A 411 -3.28 24.26 -1.06
N GLY A 412 -4.39 24.91 -1.45
CA GLY A 412 -4.68 25.23 -2.85
C GLY A 412 -5.26 24.09 -3.70
N TYR A 413 -5.68 22.97 -3.09
CA TYR A 413 -6.29 21.83 -3.79
C TYR A 413 -7.79 21.99 -4.06
N GLY A 414 -8.38 23.09 -3.60
CA GLY A 414 -9.80 23.38 -3.72
C GLY A 414 -10.65 22.57 -2.73
N PRO A 415 -11.51 23.23 -1.94
CA PRO A 415 -12.38 22.53 -1.02
C PRO A 415 -13.54 21.82 -1.74
N PHE A 416 -14.29 21.03 -0.99
CA PHE A 416 -15.64 20.63 -1.32
C PHE A 416 -16.60 21.83 -1.18
N PRO A 417 -17.74 21.85 -1.90
CA PRO A 417 -18.70 22.94 -1.83
C PRO A 417 -19.23 23.19 -0.41
N ASP A 418 -19.53 24.45 -0.09
CA ASP A 418 -20.06 24.83 1.23
C ASP A 418 -21.32 24.05 1.61
N SER A 419 -22.22 23.78 0.65
CA SER A 419 -23.44 23.00 0.89
C SER A 419 -23.20 21.54 1.30
N VAL A 420 -22.02 20.99 1.01
CA VAL A 420 -21.58 19.68 1.51
C VAL A 420 -21.03 19.83 2.93
N GLU A 421 -20.14 20.80 3.14
CA GLU A 421 -19.56 21.07 4.46
C GLU A 421 -20.64 21.41 5.49
N ASP A 422 -21.65 22.19 5.12
CA ASP A 422 -22.78 22.57 5.97
C ASP A 422 -23.60 21.35 6.42
N LYS A 423 -23.70 20.28 5.60
CA LYS A 423 -24.37 19.03 6.00
C LYS A 423 -23.56 18.26 7.04
N VAL A 424 -22.23 18.17 6.83
CA VAL A 424 -21.31 17.48 7.75
C VAL A 424 -21.24 18.24 9.09
N LEU A 425 -21.20 19.56 9.02
CA LEU A 425 -21.26 20.45 10.18
C LEU A 425 -22.60 20.34 10.91
N GLY A 426 -23.72 20.30 10.18
CA GLY A 426 -25.05 20.14 10.76
C GLY A 426 -25.21 18.85 11.56
N PHE A 427 -24.62 17.73 11.09
CA PHE A 427 -24.53 16.51 11.88
C PHE A 427 -23.70 16.72 13.15
N SER A 428 -22.52 17.34 13.04
CA SER A 428 -21.63 17.58 14.18
C SER A 428 -22.30 18.45 15.26
N MET A 429 -23.01 19.51 14.86
CA MET A 429 -23.80 20.34 15.77
C MET A 429 -24.95 19.59 16.44
N SER A 430 -25.54 18.58 15.77
CA SER A 430 -26.60 17.76 16.38
C SER A 430 -26.08 16.83 17.48
N CYS A 431 -24.76 16.70 17.63
CA CYS A 431 -24.12 15.96 18.70
C CYS A 431 -23.93 16.78 19.98
N ASP A 432 -24.26 18.07 19.99
CA ASP A 432 -24.43 18.88 21.21
C ASP A 432 -25.87 18.71 21.72
N LYS A 433 -26.06 17.79 22.66
CA LYS A 433 -27.40 17.37 23.13
C LYS A 433 -27.97 18.31 24.18
N ASP A 434 -27.13 18.94 24.99
CA ASP A 434 -27.56 19.83 26.07
C ASP A 434 -27.46 21.32 25.72
N GLY A 435 -26.91 21.65 24.55
CA GLY A 435 -26.86 22.99 23.99
C GLY A 435 -25.80 23.88 24.61
N ASP A 436 -24.77 23.29 25.24
CA ASP A 436 -23.71 24.03 25.92
C ASP A 436 -22.48 24.33 25.05
N MET A 437 -22.59 24.07 23.73
CA MET A 437 -21.54 24.25 22.72
C MET A 437 -20.43 23.20 22.74
N LEU A 438 -20.49 22.20 23.62
CA LEU A 438 -19.66 21.01 23.57
C LEU A 438 -20.46 19.83 22.99
N ILE A 439 -19.78 18.90 22.33
CA ILE A 439 -20.42 17.72 21.74
C ILE A 439 -20.17 16.47 22.59
N GLU A 440 -21.14 15.55 22.59
CA GLU A 440 -21.08 14.31 23.35
C GLU A 440 -20.89 13.06 22.48
N ASN A 441 -20.06 12.17 23.01
CA ASN A 441 -20.12 10.76 22.66
C ASN A 441 -21.47 10.15 23.09
N ASP A 442 -21.89 9.11 22.36
CA ASP A 442 -23.05 8.29 22.64
C ASP A 442 -22.74 6.85 22.25
N PHE A 443 -22.22 6.07 23.19
CA PHE A 443 -21.79 4.70 22.90
C PHE A 443 -22.94 3.84 22.35
N LYS A 444 -24.17 4.06 22.85
CA LYS A 444 -25.37 3.33 22.39
C LYS A 444 -25.76 3.65 20.95
N LYS A 445 -25.42 4.83 20.46
CA LYS A 445 -25.61 5.23 19.06
C LYS A 445 -24.35 5.05 18.22
N SER A 446 -23.32 4.39 18.76
CA SER A 446 -22.02 4.23 18.12
C SER A 446 -21.34 5.57 17.80
N LEU A 447 -21.59 6.63 18.57
CA LEU A 447 -20.86 7.89 18.43
C LEU A 447 -19.72 7.91 19.43
N ILE A 448 -18.58 7.35 19.07
CA ILE A 448 -17.45 7.21 19.98
C ILE A 448 -16.27 8.07 19.56
N GLY A 449 -15.51 8.55 20.54
CA GLY A 449 -14.18 9.12 20.35
C GLY A 449 -13.05 8.10 20.50
N TRP A 450 -11.81 8.57 20.39
CA TRP A 450 -10.61 7.74 20.57
C TRP A 450 -10.13 7.75 22.04
N PRO A 451 -9.48 6.71 22.59
CA PRO A 451 -9.34 5.35 22.05
C PRO A 451 -10.64 4.55 22.05
N GLU A 452 -10.79 3.62 21.11
CA GLU A 452 -11.99 2.78 21.00
C GLU A 452 -12.11 1.73 22.11
N THR A 453 -10.98 1.26 22.64
CA THR A 453 -10.87 0.12 23.58
C THR A 453 -11.62 0.29 24.90
N TRP A 454 -11.99 1.51 25.23
CA TRP A 454 -12.69 1.93 26.45
C TRP A 454 -13.73 3.01 26.14
N ALA A 455 -14.19 3.09 24.89
CA ALA A 455 -15.20 4.07 24.48
C ALA A 455 -16.48 4.00 25.32
N SER A 456 -16.83 2.81 25.82
CA SER A 456 -17.98 2.62 26.72
C SER A 456 -17.84 3.30 28.09
N GLN A 457 -16.62 3.70 28.47
CA GLN A 457 -16.31 4.44 29.70
C GLN A 457 -16.20 5.96 29.44
N ARG A 458 -16.28 6.38 28.17
CA ARG A 458 -16.14 7.76 27.71
C ARG A 458 -17.43 8.23 27.04
N ASP A 459 -18.58 7.88 27.62
CA ASP A 459 -19.89 8.41 27.22
C ASP A 459 -20.01 9.86 27.70
N GLY A 460 -20.67 10.74 26.93
CA GLY A 460 -20.71 12.17 27.23
C GLY A 460 -19.56 12.97 26.61
N LYS A 461 -19.22 14.12 27.21
CA LYS A 461 -18.24 15.07 26.66
C LYS A 461 -16.83 14.52 26.87
N CYS A 462 -16.01 14.52 25.83
CA CYS A 462 -14.62 14.06 25.90
C CYS A 462 -13.65 15.18 25.52
N VAL A 463 -12.53 15.26 26.23
CA VAL A 463 -11.55 16.35 26.12
C VAL A 463 -10.90 16.44 24.73
N ASP A 464 -10.61 15.31 24.11
CA ASP A 464 -9.98 15.20 22.78
C ASP A 464 -10.97 15.50 21.66
N ILE A 465 -12.20 14.99 21.79
CA ILE A 465 -13.28 15.24 20.82
C ILE A 465 -13.67 16.72 20.79
N ASN A 466 -13.77 17.33 21.98
CA ASN A 466 -14.08 18.75 22.05
C ASN A 466 -12.90 19.64 21.64
N ALA A 467 -11.64 19.20 21.79
CA ALA A 467 -10.50 19.89 21.20
C ALA A 467 -10.60 19.94 19.65
N LEU A 468 -10.98 18.82 19.02
CA LEU A 468 -11.23 18.79 17.57
C LEU A 468 -12.42 19.67 17.17
N TRP A 469 -13.48 19.67 17.97
CA TRP A 469 -14.66 20.50 17.72
C TRP A 469 -14.33 21.99 17.76
N ILE A 470 -13.56 22.41 18.76
CA ILE A 470 -13.06 23.79 18.89
C ILE A 470 -12.20 24.16 17.68
N ALA A 471 -11.31 23.28 17.24
CA ALA A 471 -10.51 23.52 16.03
C ALA A 471 -11.39 23.68 14.78
N VAL A 472 -12.48 22.91 14.68
CA VAL A 472 -13.47 23.08 13.60
C VAL A 472 -14.11 24.46 13.68
N LEU A 473 -14.62 24.85 14.85
CA LEU A 473 -15.25 26.16 15.06
C LEU A 473 -14.30 27.33 14.75
N GLU A 474 -13.04 27.23 15.18
CA GLU A 474 -11.99 28.21 14.87
C GLU A 474 -11.76 28.31 13.36
N SER A 475 -11.61 27.17 12.67
CA SER A 475 -11.34 27.11 11.23
C SER A 475 -12.47 27.67 10.36
N LEU A 476 -13.68 27.71 10.91
CA LEU A 476 -14.90 28.24 10.29
C LEU A 476 -15.21 29.67 10.74
N GLY A 477 -14.37 30.31 11.57
CA GLY A 477 -14.70 31.48 12.38
C GLY A 477 -15.43 32.65 11.70
N SER A 478 -15.19 32.95 10.41
CA SER A 478 -15.92 34.02 9.71
C SER A 478 -17.29 33.60 9.17
N ARG A 479 -17.52 32.29 8.99
CA ARG A 479 -18.77 31.70 8.48
C ARG A 479 -19.77 31.45 9.59
N LEU A 480 -19.28 31.05 10.76
CA LEU A 480 -20.08 30.94 11.96
C LEU A 480 -20.09 32.31 12.64
N ASN A 481 -21.23 32.71 13.20
CA ASN A 481 -21.27 33.94 14.00
C ASN A 481 -20.20 33.81 15.11
N GLY A 482 -19.23 34.73 15.16
CA GLY A 482 -17.95 34.55 15.89
C GLY A 482 -18.07 34.22 17.39
N GLY A 483 -19.27 34.33 17.98
CA GLY A 483 -19.54 33.88 19.34
C GLY A 483 -19.48 32.36 19.55
N TYR A 484 -19.68 31.53 18.52
CA TYR A 484 -19.72 30.06 18.68
C TYR A 484 -18.38 29.51 19.21
N PHE A 485 -17.28 29.93 18.58
CA PHE A 485 -15.93 29.53 18.99
C PHE A 485 -15.63 29.99 20.42
N GLN A 486 -15.87 31.27 20.72
CA GLN A 486 -15.55 31.83 22.04
C GLN A 486 -16.34 31.14 23.16
N THR A 487 -17.65 30.92 22.97
CA THR A 487 -18.47 30.20 23.94
C THR A 487 -17.95 28.77 24.16
N ALA A 488 -17.63 28.05 23.07
CA ALA A 488 -17.15 26.68 23.16
C ALA A 488 -15.79 26.55 23.86
N ILE A 489 -14.82 27.43 23.55
CA ILE A 489 -13.49 27.38 24.18
C ILE A 489 -13.56 27.75 25.67
N ASP A 490 -14.36 28.75 26.04
CA ASP A 490 -14.54 29.13 27.45
C ASP A 490 -15.13 27.96 28.25
N ARG A 491 -16.18 27.32 27.70
CA ARG A 491 -16.82 26.15 28.30
C ARG A 491 -15.89 24.95 28.41
N TYR A 492 -15.09 24.71 27.37
CA TYR A 492 -14.10 23.64 27.35
C TYR A 492 -13.03 23.81 28.44
N LEU A 493 -12.53 25.04 28.62
CA LEU A 493 -11.55 25.33 29.67
C LEU A 493 -12.17 25.18 31.07
N GLU A 494 -13.40 25.66 31.25
CA GLU A 494 -14.17 25.51 32.50
C GLU A 494 -14.32 24.05 32.89
N GLU A 495 -14.84 23.22 31.98
CA GLU A 495 -15.21 21.83 32.26
C GLU A 495 -13.99 20.90 32.41
N PHE A 496 -12.95 21.08 31.59
CA PHE A 496 -11.83 20.14 31.54
C PHE A 496 -10.57 20.56 32.31
N PHE A 497 -10.40 21.85 32.64
CA PHE A 497 -9.12 22.38 33.14
C PHE A 497 -9.18 23.30 34.37
N GLU A 498 -10.35 23.77 34.83
CA GLU A 498 -10.43 24.60 36.04
C GLU A 498 -10.29 23.81 37.36
N GLY A 499 -10.53 22.50 37.31
CA GLY A 499 -10.40 21.61 38.47
C GLY A 499 -8.95 21.35 38.90
N PRO A 500 -8.73 20.86 40.15
CA PRO A 500 -7.39 20.49 40.61
C PRO A 500 -6.83 19.22 39.94
N GLU A 501 -7.68 18.44 39.29
CA GLU A 501 -7.33 17.23 38.55
C GLU A 501 -7.75 17.38 37.08
N PHE A 502 -6.98 16.78 36.17
CA PHE A 502 -7.30 16.75 34.75
C PHE A 502 -8.55 15.89 34.50
N THR A 503 -9.56 16.48 33.87
CA THR A 503 -10.77 15.77 33.46
C THR A 503 -10.60 15.26 32.03
N ASP A 504 -10.84 13.98 31.81
CA ASP A 504 -10.81 13.38 30.46
C ASP A 504 -12.18 13.35 29.81
N SER A 505 -13.20 12.96 30.57
CA SER A 505 -14.57 12.86 30.10
C SER A 505 -15.59 13.25 31.17
N ILE A 506 -16.78 13.67 30.75
CA ILE A 506 -17.86 14.13 31.61
C ILE A 506 -19.17 13.52 31.13
N ASP A 507 -19.82 12.72 31.99
CA ASP A 507 -21.14 12.17 31.73
C ASP A 507 -22.22 12.88 32.58
N SER A 508 -23.46 12.41 32.50
CA SER A 508 -24.59 13.01 33.26
C SER A 508 -24.48 12.89 34.78
N THR A 509 -23.51 12.13 35.29
CA THR A 509 -23.37 11.77 36.71
C THR A 509 -22.05 12.22 37.33
N SER A 510 -20.96 12.31 36.56
CA SER A 510 -19.64 12.65 37.08
C SER A 510 -18.63 13.03 36.00
N ALA A 511 -17.65 13.83 36.40
CA ALA A 511 -16.39 14.00 35.69
C ALA A 511 -15.44 12.83 35.99
N HIS A 512 -14.74 12.34 34.96
CA HIS A 512 -13.85 11.19 35.02
C HIS A 512 -12.43 11.61 34.68
N ALA A 513 -11.49 11.24 35.54
CA ALA A 513 -10.06 11.33 35.25
C ALA A 513 -9.57 9.99 34.68
N VAL A 514 -8.81 10.04 33.59
CA VAL A 514 -8.24 8.85 32.99
C VAL A 514 -7.01 8.36 33.76
N LYS A 515 -7.03 7.08 34.17
CA LYS A 515 -5.87 6.37 34.74
C LYS A 515 -5.04 5.69 33.65
N SER A 516 -4.56 6.40 32.64
CA SER A 516 -3.77 5.88 31.51
C SER A 516 -4.41 4.74 30.68
N ALA A 517 -4.08 4.67 29.39
CA ALA A 517 -4.47 3.56 28.52
C ALA A 517 -3.98 2.18 29.03
N MET A 518 -2.91 2.16 29.84
CA MET A 518 -2.31 0.92 30.37
C MET A 518 -2.99 0.37 31.62
N ALA A 519 -3.62 1.20 32.46
CA ALA A 519 -4.30 0.71 33.66
C ALA A 519 -5.73 0.22 33.39
N ALA A 520 -6.37 0.70 32.32
CA ALA A 520 -7.70 0.26 31.91
C ALA A 520 -7.74 -1.18 31.35
N GLY A 521 -6.60 -1.69 30.84
CA GLY A 521 -6.47 -3.06 30.31
C GLY A 521 -6.21 -4.16 31.36
N ALA A 522 -6.01 -3.80 32.64
CA ALA A 522 -5.69 -4.75 33.70
C ALA A 522 -6.93 -5.40 34.36
N CYS A 523 -8.15 -4.99 33.99
CA CYS A 523 -9.38 -5.63 34.44
C CYS A 523 -10.24 -6.01 33.24
N ASN A 524 -10.40 -7.32 33.03
CA ASN A 524 -11.23 -8.00 32.04
C ASN A 524 -10.53 -8.37 30.72
N VAL A 525 -9.64 -9.36 30.82
CA VAL A 525 -9.48 -10.37 29.76
C VAL A 525 -10.40 -11.55 30.16
N PRO A 526 -11.36 -11.98 29.31
CA PRO A 526 -12.05 -13.26 29.49
C PRO A 526 -11.11 -14.46 29.46
#